data_AF-A0A5K0YCP5-F1
#
_entry.id   AF-A0A5K0YCP5-F1
#
_cell.length_a   1.000
_cell.length_b   1.000
_cell.length_c   1.000
_cell.angle_alpha   90.00
_cell.angle_beta   90.00
_cell.angle_gamma   90.00
#
_symmetry.space_group_name_H-M   'P 1'
#
loop_
_entity.id
_entity.type
_entity.pdbx_description
1 polymer ?
#
loop_
_entity_poly.entity_id
_entity_poly.type
_entity_poly.pdbx_seq_one_letter_code
_entity_poly.pdbx_strand_id
1 'polypeptide(L)' 'EWMLVDRCAGRGLLNRFDVGEVHTCFIHWGTGTCNLELWSVGRPVSKDAPLQIYHEYEVTYL' A
#
# COMPACT_ATOMS: atom_id res chain seq x y z
N GLU A 1 -7.62 -2.00 5.14
CA GLU A 1 -7.25 -0.57 5.08
C GLU A 1 -6.06 -0.30 5.98
N TRP A 2 -5.20 0.65 5.63
CA TRP A 2 -4.05 1.10 6.42
C TRP A 2 -3.86 2.62 6.24
N MET A 3 -3.51 3.37 7.29
CA MET A 3 -3.36 4.83 7.22
C MET A 3 -2.00 5.30 7.72
N LEU A 4 -1.33 6.16 6.94
CA LEU A 4 -0.21 6.97 7.40
C LEU A 4 -0.75 8.26 8.01
N VAL A 5 -0.35 8.59 9.24
CA VAL A 5 -0.80 9.78 9.97
C VAL A 5 0.34 10.78 10.10
N ASP A 6 0.19 11.96 9.48
CA ASP A 6 1.05 13.12 9.70
C ASP A 6 0.36 14.10 10.67
N ARG A 7 0.78 14.03 11.94
CA ARG A 7 0.25 14.88 13.00
C ARG A 7 0.69 16.34 12.88
N CYS A 8 1.83 16.61 12.24
CA CYS A 8 2.33 17.97 12.07
C CYS A 8 1.50 18.72 11.03
N ALA A 9 1.09 18.03 9.96
CA ALA A 9 0.25 18.60 8.92
C ALA A 9 -1.27 18.47 9.21
N GLY A 10 -1.67 17.68 10.21
CA GLY A 10 -3.08 17.37 10.47
C GLY A 10 -3.71 16.58 9.32
N ARG A 11 -2.95 15.65 8.72
CA ARG A 11 -3.34 14.90 7.52
C ARG A 11 -3.16 13.41 7.72
N GLY A 12 -4.02 12.63 7.06
CA GLY A 12 -3.85 11.19 6.93
C GLY A 12 -3.81 10.77 5.46
N LEU A 13 -3.06 9.71 5.13
CA LEU A 13 -3.11 9.04 3.84
C LEU A 13 -3.69 7.64 4.07
N LEU A 14 -4.98 7.47 3.79
CA LEU A 14 -5.68 6.20 3.90
C LEU A 14 -5.44 5.39 2.62
N ASN A 15 -4.99 4.15 2.79
CA ASN A 15 -4.71 3.20 1.72
C ASN A 15 -5.67 2.01 1.84
N ARG A 16 -6.31 1.65 0.73
CA ARG A 16 -7.21 0.50 0.65
C ARG A 16 -6.72 -0.43 -0.47
N PHE A 17 -6.67 -1.71 -0.17
CA PHE A 17 -6.23 -2.77 -1.07
C PHE A 17 -6.90 -4.08 -0.62
N ASP A 18 -7.07 -5.02 -1.56
CA ASP A 18 -7.66 -6.32 -1.26
C ASP A 18 -6.61 -7.24 -0.59
N VAL A 19 -6.96 -7.79 0.58
CA VAL A 19 -6.12 -8.74 1.31
C VAL A 19 -6.03 -10.11 0.61
N GLY A 20 -6.93 -10.42 -0.31
CA GLY A 20 -6.84 -11.58 -1.19
C GLY A 20 -5.80 -11.42 -2.30
N GLU A 21 -5.48 -10.18 -2.68
CA GLU A 21 -4.50 -9.85 -3.73
C GLU A 21 -3.10 -9.56 -3.17
N VAL A 22 -3.05 -8.98 -1.97
CA VAL A 22 -1.80 -8.59 -1.29
C VAL A 22 -1.40 -9.67 -0.28
N HIS A 23 -0.40 -10.46 -0.63
CA HIS A 23 0.16 -11.48 0.26
C HIS A 23 1.09 -10.88 1.32
N THR A 24 1.89 -9.89 0.93
CA THR A 24 2.80 -9.19 1.84
C THR A 24 2.66 -7.69 1.67
N CYS A 25 2.60 -6.98 2.79
CA CYS A 25 2.58 -5.52 2.84
C CYS A 25 3.81 -5.05 3.63
N PHE A 26 4.70 -4.29 3.00
CA PHE A 26 5.88 -3.74 3.65
C PHE A 26 5.76 -2.23 3.85
N ILE A 27 6.21 -1.77 5.02
CA ILE A 27 6.36 -0.35 5.34
C ILE A 27 7.83 -0.08 5.56
N HIS A 28 8.42 0.74 4.70
CA HIS A 28 9.82 1.15 4.80
C HIS A 28 9.91 2.63 5.15
N TRP A 29 10.52 2.92 6.30
CA TRP A 29 10.80 4.27 6.76
C TRP A 29 12.22 4.67 6.37
N GLY A 30 12.34 5.71 5.56
CA GLY A 30 13.60 6.37 5.24
C GLY A 30 13.75 7.68 5.99
N THR A 31 14.85 8.39 5.77
CA THR A 31 15.04 9.75 6.27
C THR A 31 14.12 10.71 5.49
N GLY A 32 12.93 10.96 6.01
CA GLY A 32 11.94 11.87 5.43
C GLY A 32 11.01 11.25 4.37
N THR A 33 11.06 9.93 4.18
CA THR A 33 10.16 9.21 3.27
C THR A 33 9.55 8.00 3.96
N CYS A 34 8.35 7.62 3.53
CA CYS A 34 7.68 6.40 3.92
C CYS A 34 7.17 5.71 2.66
N ASN A 35 7.61 4.47 2.42
CA ASN A 35 7.16 3.67 1.29
C ASN A 35 6.22 2.58 1.79
N LEU A 36 5.06 2.45 1.13
CA LEU A 36 4.14 1.32 1.24
C LEU A 36 4.34 0.43 0.01
N GLU A 37 4.72 -0.83 0.21
CA GLU A 37 4.84 -1.79 -0.88
C GLU A 37 3.84 -2.92 -0.72
N LEU A 38 3.14 -3.24 -1.80
CA LEU A 38 2.12 -4.30 -1.86
C LEU A 38 2.62 -5.40 -2.79
N TRP A 39 2.80 -6.60 -2.24
CA TRP A 39 3.38 -7.72 -2.94
C TRP A 39 2.34 -8.84 -3.05
N SER A 40 2.12 -9.34 -4.27
CA SER A 40 1.34 -10.56 -4.48
C SER A 40 2.12 -11.79 -4.02
N VAL A 41 1.49 -12.96 -4.10
CA VAL A 41 2.21 -14.23 -3.96
C VAL A 41 3.42 -14.30 -4.91
N GLY A 42 4.54 -14.82 -4.41
CA GLY A 42 5.75 -15.03 -5.21
C GLY A 42 5.54 -16.14 -6.24
N ARG A 43 5.43 -15.76 -7.52
CA ARG A 43 5.29 -16.68 -8.65
C ARG A 43 5.82 -16.06 -9.95
N PRO A 44 6.07 -16.84 -11.01
CA PRO A 44 6.31 -16.30 -12.33
C PRO A 44 5.12 -15.47 -12.82
N VAL A 45 5.39 -14.34 -13.47
CA VAL A 45 4.38 -13.53 -14.15
C VAL A 45 4.29 -14.00 -15.61
N SER A 46 3.07 -14.23 -16.10
CA SER A 46 2.81 -14.64 -17.47
C SER A 46 1.56 -13.95 -18.01
N LYS A 47 1.28 -14.14 -19.30
CA LYS A 47 0.02 -13.66 -19.92
C LYS A 47 -1.21 -14.31 -19.29
N ASP A 48 -1.10 -15.58 -18.93
CA ASP A 48 -2.21 -16.38 -18.37
C ASP A 48 -2.38 -16.17 -16.86
N ALA A 49 -1.35 -15.61 -16.20
CA ALA A 49 -1.37 -15.26 -14.78
C ALA A 49 -0.76 -13.87 -14.57
N PRO A 50 -1.48 -12.78 -14.91
CA PRO A 50 -1.00 -11.43 -14.68
C PRO A 50 -0.94 -11.11 -13.19
N LEU A 51 -0.17 -10.09 -12.81
CA LEU A 51 -0.24 -9.52 -11.46
C LEU A 51 -1.61 -8.87 -11.27
N GLN A 52 -2.24 -9.11 -10.12
CA GLN A 52 -3.49 -8.46 -9.73
C GLN A 52 -3.27 -7.87 -8.34
N ILE A 53 -3.12 -6.55 -8.30
CA ILE A 53 -3.09 -5.75 -7.08
C ILE A 53 -3.88 -4.49 -7.39
N TYR A 54 -5.00 -4.32 -6.73
CA TYR A 54 -5.76 -3.09 -6.70
C TYR A 54 -5.39 -2.29 -5.46
N HIS A 55 -5.15 -0.99 -5.66
CA HIS A 55 -4.86 -0.06 -4.59
C HIS A 55 -5.53 1.27 -4.88
N GLU A 56 -6.20 1.81 -3.87
CA GLU A 56 -6.69 3.17 -3.86
C GLU A 56 -6.17 3.90 -2.62
N TYR A 57 -6.03 5.21 -2.73
CA TYR A 57 -5.64 6.05 -1.61
C TYR A 57 -6.45 7.33 -1.55
N GLU A 58 -6.57 7.85 -0.33
CA GLU A 58 -7.31 9.06 -0.02
C GLU A 58 -6.51 9.92 0.96
N VAL A 59 -6.37 11.22 0.65
CA VAL A 59 -5.83 12.19 1.61
C VAL A 59 -6.98 12.69 2.48
N THR A 60 -6.87 12.43 3.77
CA THR A 60 -7.87 12.75 4.80
C THR A 60 -7.37 13.88 5.71
N TYR A 61 -8.31 14.52 6.40
CA TYR A 61 -8.03 15.52 7.44
C TYR A 61 -8.16 14.85 8.82
N LEU A 62 -7.29 15.23 9.76
CA LEU A 62 -7.27 14.71 11.13
C LEU A 62 -7.61 15.78 12.17
#